data_AF-U9TU57-F1
#
_entry.id   AF-U9TU57-F1
#
_cell.length_a   1.000
_cell.length_b   1.000
_cell.length_c   1.000
_cell.angle_alpha   90.00
_cell.angle_beta   90.00
_cell.angle_gamma   90.00
#
_symmetry.space_group_name_H-M   'P 1'
#
loop_
_entity.id
_entity.type
_entity.pdbx_description
1 polymer ?
#
loop_
_entity_poly.entity_id
_entity_poly.type
_entity_poly.pdbx_seq_one_letter_code
_entity_poly.pdbx_strand_id
1 'polypeptide(L)'
;MKILNSQEWYKNFQDLLFFRDNELEDLLKYYECPNIHNNIQSSALFDINKCRQEWAGFKLVVSNNLSSKDIDIILSLLIQDYNDTFPNIIKLIQLVYCIPFSSVECECGFSRQN
;
A
#
# COMPACT_ATOMS: atom_id res chain seq x y z
N MET A 1 0.09 -7.75 -5.46
CA MET A 1 1.34 -7.43 -4.72
C MET A 1 1.36 -8.24 -3.43
N LYS A 2 2.44 -8.96 -3.09
CA LYS A 2 2.44 -9.93 -1.96
C LYS A 2 2.50 -9.28 -0.57
N ILE A 3 2.73 -7.97 -0.47
CA ILE A 3 3.10 -7.29 0.78
C ILE A 3 2.06 -7.42 1.91
N LEU A 4 0.77 -7.57 1.55
CA LEU A 4 -0.34 -7.69 2.49
C LEU A 4 -0.84 -9.13 2.70
N ASN A 5 -0.16 -10.15 2.15
CA ASN A 5 -0.58 -11.53 2.33
C ASN A 5 -0.30 -12.01 3.77
N SER A 6 -1.27 -11.78 4.67
CA SER A 6 -1.18 -12.08 6.11
C SER A 6 -0.98 -13.56 6.43
N GLN A 7 -1.34 -14.46 5.50
CA GLN A 7 -1.12 -15.90 5.66
C GLN A 7 0.36 -16.28 5.64
N GLU A 8 1.21 -15.46 5.00
CA GLU A 8 2.67 -15.65 4.96
C GLU A 8 3.39 -14.93 6.12
N TRP A 9 2.66 -14.27 7.02
CA TRP A 9 3.27 -13.48 8.09
C TRP A 9 3.65 -14.36 9.28
N TYR A 10 4.80 -14.08 9.88
CA TYR A 10 5.27 -14.81 11.05
C TYR A 10 4.35 -14.57 12.25
N LYS A 11 4.11 -15.65 13.00
CA LYS A 11 3.37 -15.60 14.28
C LYS A 11 4.25 -15.07 15.43
N ASN A 12 5.57 -15.09 15.27
CA ASN A 12 6.49 -14.52 16.25
C ASN A 12 6.60 -13.01 16.05
N PHE A 13 6.44 -12.26 17.15
CA PHE A 13 6.46 -10.80 17.17
C PHE A 13 7.79 -10.19 16.69
N GLN A 14 8.94 -10.77 17.07
CA GLN A 14 10.25 -10.24 16.68
C GLN A 14 10.48 -10.39 15.17
N ASP A 15 10.09 -11.51 14.59
CA ASP A 15 10.23 -11.75 13.14
C ASP A 15 9.26 -10.88 12.33
N LEU A 16 8.03 -10.69 12.84
CA LEU A 16 7.02 -9.82 12.23
C LEU A 16 7.47 -8.35 12.16
N LEU A 17 8.20 -7.89 13.17
CA LEU A 17 8.63 -6.50 13.31
C LEU A 17 9.55 -6.03 12.18
N PHE A 18 10.34 -6.94 11.60
CA PHE A 18 11.23 -6.66 10.47
C PHE A 18 10.72 -7.25 9.15
N PHE A 19 9.65 -8.04 9.20
CA PHE A 19 9.10 -8.70 8.02
C PHE A 19 8.58 -7.67 7.01
N ARG A 20 9.02 -7.83 5.76
CA ARG A 20 8.64 -7.02 4.58
C ARG A 20 8.96 -5.53 4.65
N ASP A 21 9.88 -5.14 5.51
CA ASP A 21 10.35 -3.74 5.58
C ASP A 21 11.10 -3.35 4.30
N ASN A 22 11.84 -4.29 3.68
CA ASN A 22 12.52 -4.04 2.41
C ASN A 22 11.53 -3.73 1.28
N GLU A 23 10.45 -4.52 1.15
CA GLU A 23 9.42 -4.26 0.15
C GLU A 23 8.68 -2.94 0.40
N LEU A 24 8.47 -2.56 1.66
CA LEU A 24 7.97 -1.22 1.99
C LEU A 24 8.95 -0.15 1.54
N GLU A 25 10.24 -0.26 1.86
CA GLU A 25 11.25 0.72 1.49
C GLU A 25 11.38 0.88 -0.04
N ASP A 26 11.30 -0.21 -0.80
CA ASP A 26 11.31 -0.15 -2.26
C ASP A 26 10.08 0.60 -2.82
N LEU A 27 8.91 0.36 -2.23
CA LEU A 27 7.69 1.12 -2.53
C LEU A 27 7.82 2.60 -2.17
N LEU A 28 8.33 2.90 -0.98
CA LEU A 28 8.51 4.28 -0.52
C LEU A 28 9.48 5.03 -1.44
N LYS A 29 10.61 4.43 -1.82
CA LYS A 29 11.57 5.00 -2.78
C LYS A 29 10.93 5.29 -4.13
N TYR A 30 10.08 4.40 -4.62
CA TYR A 30 9.38 4.60 -5.89
C TYR A 30 8.50 5.86 -5.86
N TYR A 31 7.81 6.09 -4.74
CA TYR A 31 6.93 7.25 -4.55
C TYR A 31 7.61 8.49 -3.94
N GLU A 32 8.85 8.37 -3.49
CA GLU A 32 9.69 9.49 -2.98
C GLU A 32 10.14 10.41 -4.09
N CYS A 33 10.23 9.90 -5.32
CA CYS A 33 10.59 10.72 -6.47
C CYS A 33 9.51 11.78 -6.70
N PRO A 34 9.83 13.08 -6.63
CA PRO A 34 8.85 14.11 -6.95
C PRO A 34 8.36 13.88 -8.38
N ASN A 35 7.05 13.74 -8.54
CA ASN A 35 6.41 13.76 -9.85
C ASN A 35 6.56 15.17 -10.44
N ILE A 36 7.72 15.43 -11.04
CA ILE A 36 7.97 16.63 -11.83
C ILE A 36 7.35 16.36 -13.20
N HIS A 37 6.11 16.80 -13.35
CA HIS A 37 5.45 16.81 -14.65
C HIS A 37 5.27 18.27 -15.06
N ASN A 38 5.76 18.64 -16.25
CA ASN A 38 5.63 19.99 -16.81
C ASN A 38 6.06 21.13 -15.87
N ASN A 39 7.20 20.99 -15.18
CA ASN A 39 7.74 22.02 -14.27
C ASN A 39 6.85 22.34 -13.04
N ILE A 40 5.82 21.54 -12.77
CA ILE A 40 4.98 21.66 -11.58
C ILE A 40 5.46 20.60 -10.59
N GLN A 41 6.03 21.05 -9.48
CA GLN A 41 6.34 20.17 -8.36
C GLN A 41 5.03 19.81 -7.66
N SER A 42 4.58 18.58 -7.86
CA SER A 42 3.46 18.05 -7.08
C SER A 42 3.91 17.78 -5.65
N SER A 43 3.09 18.15 -4.67
CA SER A 43 3.30 17.78 -3.26
C SER A 43 3.39 16.26 -3.13
N ALA A 44 4.22 15.78 -2.18
CA ALA A 44 4.34 14.36 -1.88
C ALA A 44 2.95 13.73 -1.65
N LEU A 45 2.70 12.56 -2.26
CA LEU A 45 1.40 11.89 -2.22
C LEU A 45 1.00 11.48 -0.79
N PHE A 46 1.99 11.20 0.06
CA PHE A 46 1.84 10.86 1.47
C PHE A 46 3.16 11.13 2.21
N ASP A 47 3.11 11.17 3.54
CA ASP A 47 4.29 11.39 4.37
C ASP A 47 5.03 10.08 4.57
N ILE A 48 6.19 9.95 3.90
CA ILE A 48 7.04 8.75 3.90
C ILE A 48 7.52 8.40 5.31
N ASN A 49 7.89 9.40 6.11
CA ASN A 49 8.40 9.17 7.46
C ASN A 49 7.29 8.68 8.39
N LYS A 50 6.08 9.26 8.26
CA LYS A 50 4.92 8.73 8.99
C LYS A 50 4.52 7.34 8.51
N CYS A 51 4.63 7.05 7.21
CA CYS A 51 4.41 5.70 6.67
C CYS A 51 5.28 4.65 7.37
N ARG A 52 6.58 4.93 7.55
CA ARG A 52 7.51 4.04 8.30
C ARG A 52 7.08 3.85 9.76
N GLN A 53 6.64 4.92 10.41
CA GLN A 53 6.18 4.87 11.81
C GLN A 53 4.88 4.06 11.97
N GLU A 54 3.94 4.25 11.04
CA GLU A 54 2.65 3.55 11.02
C GLU A 54 2.81 2.06 10.73
N TRP A 55 3.82 1.67 9.93
CA TRP A 55 3.99 0.30 9.44
C TRP A 55 4.08 -0.77 10.53
N ALA A 56 4.83 -0.51 11.60
CA ALA A 56 4.94 -1.49 12.69
C ALA A 56 3.59 -1.74 13.38
N GLY A 57 2.83 -0.67 13.65
CA GLY A 57 1.49 -0.75 14.24
C GLY A 57 0.51 -1.47 13.31
N PHE A 58 0.57 -1.16 12.03
CA PHE A 58 -0.21 -1.83 10.99
C PHE A 58 0.02 -3.34 10.97
N LYS A 59 1.29 -3.78 10.96
CA LYS A 59 1.66 -5.21 10.96
C LYS A 59 1.08 -5.93 12.18
N LEU A 60 1.08 -5.28 13.34
CA LEU A 60 0.52 -5.86 14.56
C LEU A 60 -0.99 -6.00 14.50
N VAL A 61 -1.70 -4.98 14.01
CA VAL A 61 -3.16 -5.03 13.88
C VAL A 61 -3.58 -6.16 12.94
N VAL A 62 -2.96 -6.24 11.76
CA VAL A 62 -3.28 -7.26 10.76
C VAL A 62 -2.92 -8.67 11.26
N SER A 63 -1.75 -8.86 11.88
CA SER A 63 -1.34 -10.18 12.40
C SER A 63 -2.23 -10.67 13.54
N ASN A 64 -2.55 -9.80 14.50
CA ASN A 64 -3.31 -10.20 15.70
C ASN A 64 -4.80 -10.37 15.44
N ASN A 65 -5.40 -9.54 14.58
CA ASN A 65 -6.85 -9.45 14.46
C ASN A 65 -7.38 -9.97 13.12
N LEU A 66 -6.53 -10.01 12.09
CA LEU A 66 -6.96 -10.18 10.71
C LEU A 66 -6.19 -11.29 9.96
N SER A 67 -5.32 -12.03 10.63
CA SER A 67 -4.46 -13.05 10.01
C SER A 67 -5.23 -14.23 9.39
N SER A 68 -6.46 -14.48 9.84
CA SER A 68 -7.34 -15.52 9.28
C SER A 68 -8.30 -15.02 8.21
N LYS A 69 -8.30 -13.71 7.90
CA LYS A 69 -9.26 -13.10 6.97
C LYS A 69 -8.65 -12.96 5.57
N ASP A 70 -9.51 -13.02 4.56
CA ASP A 70 -9.12 -12.76 3.18
C ASP A 70 -8.72 -11.30 2.98
N ILE A 71 -7.81 -11.08 2.03
CA ILE A 71 -7.22 -9.76 1.77
C ILE A 71 -8.27 -8.67 1.51
N ASP A 72 -9.36 -8.98 0.80
CA ASP A 72 -10.43 -8.01 0.51
C ASP A 72 -11.16 -7.54 1.78
N ILE A 73 -11.33 -8.47 2.75
CA ILE A 73 -11.93 -8.17 4.05
C ILE A 73 -10.94 -7.35 4.90
N ILE A 74 -9.66 -7.72 4.88
CA ILE A 74 -8.60 -6.97 5.57
C ILE A 74 -8.57 -5.53 5.07
N LEU A 75 -8.54 -5.33 3.74
CA LEU A 75 -8.52 -4.01 3.11
C LEU A 75 -9.75 -3.18 3.47
N SER A 76 -10.93 -3.79 3.42
CA SER A 76 -12.18 -3.10 3.77
C SER A 76 -12.17 -2.61 5.23
N LEU A 77 -11.76 -3.47 6.17
CA LEU A 77 -11.68 -3.12 7.59
C LEU A 77 -10.62 -2.06 7.86
N LEU A 78 -9.47 -2.13 7.19
CA LEU A 78 -8.43 -1.11 7.31
C LEU A 78 -8.92 0.27 6.86
N ILE A 79 -9.60 0.34 5.72
CA ILE A 79 -10.13 1.59 5.18
C ILE A 79 -11.26 2.14 6.06
N GLN A 80 -12.08 1.28 6.66
CA GLN A 80 -13.21 1.72 7.49
C GLN A 80 -12.80 2.11 8.90
N ASP A 81 -12.03 1.26 9.57
CA ASP A 81 -11.79 1.36 11.03
C ASP A 81 -10.44 2.02 11.36
N TYR A 82 -9.48 2.00 10.43
CA TYR A 82 -8.11 2.43 10.69
C TYR A 82 -7.64 3.62 9.85
N ASN A 83 -8.53 4.26 9.08
CA ASN A 83 -8.18 5.41 8.23
C ASN A 83 -7.56 6.57 9.01
N ASP A 84 -8.08 6.87 10.20
CA ASP A 84 -7.51 7.92 11.05
C ASP A 84 -6.23 7.48 11.78
N THR A 85 -6.02 6.17 11.94
CA THR A 85 -4.88 5.61 12.68
C THR A 85 -3.65 5.40 11.78
N PHE A 86 -3.87 4.93 10.54
CA PHE A 86 -2.82 4.63 9.57
C PHE A 86 -3.08 5.31 8.21
N PRO A 87 -3.28 6.65 8.18
CA PRO A 87 -3.69 7.36 6.97
C PRO A 87 -2.67 7.26 5.83
N ASN A 88 -1.36 7.15 6.13
CA ASN A 88 -0.33 7.08 5.09
C ASN A 88 -0.21 5.67 4.53
N ILE A 89 -0.27 4.64 5.39
CA ILE A 89 -0.30 3.24 4.95
C ILE A 89 -1.55 2.95 4.11
N ILE A 90 -2.72 3.45 4.51
CA ILE A 90 -3.96 3.22 3.76
C ILE A 90 -3.90 3.91 2.39
N LYS A 91 -3.39 5.13 2.31
CA LYS A 91 -3.11 5.78 1.02
C LYS A 91 -2.14 4.99 0.16
N LEU A 92 -1.05 4.49 0.74
CA LEU A 92 -0.08 3.65 0.01
C LEU A 92 -0.73 2.37 -0.53
N ILE A 93 -1.55 1.70 0.28
CA ILE A 93 -2.31 0.52 -0.12
C ILE A 93 -3.30 0.86 -1.24
N GLN A 94 -4.04 1.96 -1.11
CA GLN A 94 -4.95 2.43 -2.15
C GLN A 94 -4.20 2.70 -3.45
N LEU A 95 -3.01 3.30 -3.42
CA LEU A 95 -2.19 3.49 -4.62
C LEU A 95 -1.77 2.15 -5.23
N VAL A 96 -1.26 1.22 -4.42
CA VAL A 96 -0.81 -0.10 -4.88
C VAL A 96 -1.94 -0.96 -5.46
N TYR A 97 -3.15 -0.87 -4.90
CA TYR A 97 -4.29 -1.72 -5.29
C TYR A 97 -5.26 -1.04 -6.28
N CYS A 98 -5.38 0.29 -6.28
CA CYS A 98 -6.19 1.02 -7.27
C CYS A 98 -5.43 1.32 -8.55
N ILE A 99 -4.09 1.32 -8.54
CA ILE A 99 -3.34 1.26 -9.80
C ILE A 99 -3.40 -0.20 -10.24
N PRO A 100 -4.21 -0.56 -11.25
CA PRO A 100 -4.00 -1.85 -11.86
C PRO A 100 -2.53 -1.85 -12.32
N PHE A 101 -1.73 -2.81 -11.88
CA PHE A 101 -0.49 -3.18 -12.58
C PHE A 101 -0.91 -3.81 -13.92
N SER A 102 -1.54 -2.97 -14.72
CA SER A 102 -2.00 -3.18 -16.07
C SER A 102 -0.76 -3.01 -16.92
N SER A 103 -0.03 -4.10 -17.10
CA SER A 103 0.65 -4.36 -18.36
C SER A 103 -0.37 -4.81 -19.43
N VAL A 104 -1.65 -4.44 -19.31
CA VAL A 104 -2.55 -4.47 -20.45
C VAL A 104 -2.37 -3.17 -21.19
N GLU A 105 -2.07 -3.32 -22.47
CA GLU A 105 -1.92 -2.27 -23.44
C GLU A 105 -3.04 -1.25 -23.26
N CYS A 106 -2.71 0.03 -23.41
CA CYS A 106 -3.70 1.05 -23.69
C CYS A 106 -4.36 0.72 -25.04
N GLU A 107 -5.21 -0.30 -25.08
CA GLU A 107 -6.28 -0.40 -26.06
C GLU A 107 -7.33 0.62 -25.62
N CYS A 108 -6.92 1.88 -25.71
CA CYS A 108 -7.83 2.99 -25.83
C CYS A 108 -8.61 2.66 -27.11
N GLY A 109 -9.77 2.05 -26.92
CA GLY A 109 -10.78 1.90 -27.95
C GLY A 109 -11.15 3.30 -28.40
N PHE A 110 -10.36 3.85 -29.33
CA PHE A 110 -10.84 4.80 -30.30
C PHE A 110 -11.91 4.05 -31.06
N SER A 111 -13.13 4.19 -30.53
CA SER A 111 -14.36 3.84 -31.21
C SER A 111 -14.20 4.34 -32.63
N ARG A 112 -14.15 3.40 -33.58
CA ARG A 112 -14.25 3.66 -35.00
C ARG A 112 -15.39 4.66 -35.18
N GLN A 113 -15.03 5.91 -35.45
CA GLN A 113 -16.01 6.89 -35.90
C GLN A 113 -16.40 6.48 -37.31
N ASN A 114 -17.69 6.18 -37.45
CA ASN A 114 -18.38 5.74 -38.64
C ASN A 114 -18.17 6.67 -39.84
#